data_AF-A0A2S4VAS8-F1
#
_entry.id   AF-A0A2S4VAS8-F1
#
_cell.length_a   1.000
_cell.length_b   1.000
_cell.length_c   1.000
_cell.angle_alpha   90.00
_cell.angle_beta   90.00
_cell.angle_gamma   90.00
#
_symmetry.space_group_name_H-M   'P 1'
#
loop_
_entity.id
_entity.type
_entity.pdbx_description
1 polymer ?
#
loop_
_entity_poly.entity_id
_entity_poly.type
_entity_poly.pdbx_seq_one_letter_code
_entity_poly.pdbx_strand_id
1 'polypeptide(L)'
;MVVGCITHYVFDLVLISTVLAGIKRNTGYSVKLEELPEGTPRTITSSYLQAGEKIFDYISVYSDTSGYFHWSTLKGSGKSSWGWGSKTQ
;
A
#
# COMPACT_ATOMS: atom_id res chain seq x y z
N MET A 1 10.13 -30.78 9.95
CA MET A 1 9.20 -30.29 8.90
C MET A 1 8.18 -29.28 9.46
N VAL A 2 8.57 -28.39 10.38
CA VAL A 2 7.63 -27.46 11.07
C VAL A 2 8.02 -25.98 10.86
N VAL A 3 9.31 -25.68 10.83
CA VAL A 3 9.82 -24.30 10.68
C VAL A 3 9.39 -23.67 9.34
N GLY A 4 9.38 -24.45 8.25
CA GLY A 4 8.98 -23.94 6.92
C GLY A 4 7.52 -23.50 6.83
N CYS A 5 6.60 -24.24 7.46
CA CYS A 5 5.18 -23.88 7.47
C CYS A 5 4.89 -22.70 8.38
N ILE A 6 5.48 -22.66 9.59
CA ILE A 6 5.27 -21.54 10.52
C ILE A 6 5.76 -20.23 9.90
N THR A 7 6.94 -20.24 9.26
CA THR A 7 7.45 -19.06 8.57
C THR A 7 6.51 -18.58 7.47
N HIS A 8 5.93 -19.51 6.67
CA HIS A 8 4.94 -19.13 5.66
C HIS A 8 3.69 -18.52 6.27
N TYR A 9 3.12 -19.12 7.32
CA TYR A 9 1.92 -18.57 7.96
C TYR A 9 2.17 -17.20 8.58
N VAL A 10 3.33 -16.98 9.20
CA VAL A 10 3.70 -15.66 9.74
C VAL A 10 3.91 -14.66 8.61
N PHE A 11 4.55 -15.07 7.51
CA PHE A 11 4.75 -14.23 6.34
C PHE A 11 3.42 -13.83 5.68
N ASP A 12 2.50 -14.78 5.53
CA ASP A 12 1.16 -14.55 4.98
C ASP A 12 0.34 -13.63 5.90
N LEU A 13 0.42 -13.81 7.22
CA LEU A 13 -0.21 -12.89 8.17
C LEU A 13 0.33 -11.46 8.00
N VAL A 14 1.66 -11.30 7.93
CA VAL A 14 2.26 -9.99 7.69
C VAL A 14 1.82 -9.39 6.36
N LEU A 15 1.76 -10.17 5.30
CA LEU A 15 1.28 -9.73 3.98
C LEU A 15 -0.18 -9.26 4.05
N ILE A 16 -1.07 -10.07 4.63
CA ILE A 16 -2.49 -9.74 4.78
C ILE A 16 -2.64 -8.43 5.57
N SER A 17 -1.88 -8.26 6.66
CA SER A 17 -1.92 -7.04 7.46
C SER A 17 -1.44 -5.81 6.66
N THR A 18 -0.36 -5.96 5.90
CA THR A 18 0.19 -4.91 5.04
C THR A 18 -0.80 -4.51 3.93
N VAL A 19 -1.51 -5.47 3.33
CA VAL A 19 -2.54 -5.22 2.31
C VAL A 19 -3.73 -4.48 2.91
N LEU A 20 -4.23 -4.91 4.08
CA LEU A 20 -5.32 -4.22 4.79
C LEU A 20 -4.93 -2.77 5.15
N ALA A 21 -3.71 -2.56 5.64
CA ALA A 21 -3.17 -1.24 5.93
C ALA A 21 -3.10 -0.36 4.67
N GLY A 22 -2.63 -0.92 3.54
CA GLY A 22 -2.59 -0.22 2.25
C GLY A 22 -3.98 0.18 1.75
N ILE A 23 -4.99 -0.69 1.87
CA ILE A 23 -6.39 -0.38 1.52
C ILE A 23 -6.91 0.76 2.39
N LYS A 24 -6.71 0.70 3.71
CA LYS A 24 -7.09 1.77 4.65
C LYS A 24 -6.42 3.09 4.28
N ARG A 25 -5.15 3.08 3.87
CA ARG A 25 -4.39 4.29 3.49
C ARG A 25 -4.82 4.88 2.14
N ASN A 26 -5.10 4.04 1.14
CA ASN A 26 -5.44 4.47 -0.21
C ASN A 26 -6.92 4.89 -0.32
N THR A 27 -7.81 4.16 0.33
CA THR A 27 -9.27 4.32 0.20
C THR A 27 -9.93 4.98 1.41
N GLY A 28 -9.22 5.08 2.54
CA GLY A 28 -9.78 5.59 3.80
C GLY A 28 -10.70 4.61 4.54
N TYR A 29 -11.00 3.44 3.97
CA TYR A 29 -11.83 2.42 4.61
C TYR A 29 -11.05 1.70 5.70
N SER A 30 -11.36 2.02 6.96
CA SER A 30 -10.87 1.27 8.11
C SER A 30 -11.76 0.07 8.37
N VAL A 31 -11.16 -1.07 8.74
CA VAL A 31 -11.91 -2.20 9.29
C VAL A 31 -12.68 -1.72 10.51
N LYS A 32 -13.95 -2.07 10.60
CA LYS A 32 -14.87 -1.57 11.63
C LYS A 32 -14.66 -2.35 12.93
N LEU A 33 -13.61 -1.98 13.68
CA LEU A 33 -13.28 -2.59 14.99
C LEU A 33 -14.36 -2.34 16.06
N GLU A 34 -15.33 -1.48 15.79
CA GLU A 34 -16.47 -1.17 16.66
C GLU A 34 -17.64 -2.16 16.50
N GLU A 35 -17.70 -2.93 15.40
CA GLU A 35 -18.67 -4.02 15.25
C GLU A 35 -18.17 -5.34 15.86
N LEU A 36 -16.90 -5.38 16.30
CA LEU A 36 -16.33 -6.53 16.98
C LEU A 36 -16.70 -6.49 18.47
N PRO A 37 -17.03 -7.64 19.09
CA PRO A 37 -17.32 -7.71 20.52
C PRO A 37 -16.21 -7.08 21.36
N GLU A 38 -16.59 -6.24 22.32
CA GLU A 38 -15.67 -5.63 23.29
C GLU A 38 -14.84 -6.73 23.99
N GLY A 39 -13.51 -6.74 23.75
CA GLY A 39 -12.61 -7.72 24.37
C GLY A 39 -11.28 -7.93 23.64
N THR A 40 -10.58 -9.01 24.02
CA THR A 40 -9.31 -9.50 23.45
C THR A 40 -9.23 -9.50 21.91
N PRO A 41 -10.26 -9.95 21.15
CA PRO A 41 -10.19 -9.92 19.68
C PRO A 41 -10.06 -8.52 19.09
N ARG A 42 -10.62 -7.48 19.73
CA ARG A 42 -10.47 -6.08 19.30
C ARG A 42 -9.03 -5.61 19.47
N THR A 43 -8.39 -5.94 20.59
CA THR A 43 -6.99 -5.60 20.88
C THR A 43 -6.01 -6.34 19.96
N ILE A 44 -6.27 -7.60 19.65
CA ILE A 44 -5.44 -8.36 18.70
C ILE A 44 -5.57 -7.77 17.30
N THR A 45 -6.79 -7.49 16.86
CA THR A 45 -7.05 -6.91 15.53
C THR A 45 -6.45 -5.50 15.42
N SER A 46 -6.55 -4.68 16.46
CA SER A 46 -5.94 -3.34 16.48
C SER A 46 -4.42 -3.40 16.43
N SER A 47 -3.80 -4.30 17.21
CA SER A 47 -2.35 -4.52 17.21
C SER A 47 -1.87 -5.07 15.86
N TYR A 48 -2.65 -5.97 15.26
CA TYR A 48 -2.36 -6.57 13.97
C TYR A 48 -2.39 -5.53 12.84
N LEU A 49 -3.42 -4.69 12.79
CA LEU A 49 -3.52 -3.58 11.84
C LEU A 49 -2.40 -2.54 12.03
N GLN A 50 -2.07 -2.19 13.27
CA GLN A 50 -0.97 -1.28 13.56
C GLN A 50 0.38 -1.84 13.05
N ALA A 51 0.63 -3.14 13.22
CA ALA A 51 1.83 -3.78 12.68
C ALA A 51 1.89 -3.70 11.15
N GLY A 52 0.77 -3.93 10.46
CA GLY A 52 0.67 -3.79 9.00
C GLY A 52 0.96 -2.37 8.51
N GLU A 53 0.46 -1.35 9.22
CA GLU A 53 0.73 0.06 8.91
C GLU A 53 2.24 0.38 9.03
N LYS A 54 2.91 -0.10 10.08
CA LYS A 54 4.36 0.12 10.25
C LYS A 54 5.18 -0.54 9.15
N ILE A 55 4.81 -1.74 8.74
CA ILE A 55 5.51 -2.49 7.68
C ILE A 55 5.28 -1.81 6.33
N PHE A 56 4.05 -1.41 6.04
CA PHE A 56 3.71 -0.66 4.84
C PHE A 56 4.49 0.67 4.75
N ASP A 57 4.53 1.44 5.84
CA ASP A 57 5.30 2.68 5.93
C ASP A 57 6.80 2.44 5.70
N TYR A 58 7.35 1.38 6.31
CA TYR A 58 8.76 1.02 6.14
C TYR A 58 9.08 0.67 4.68
N ILE A 59 8.24 -0.12 4.01
CA ILE A 59 8.41 -0.47 2.60
C ILE A 59 8.25 0.77 1.71
N SER A 60 7.32 1.68 2.03
CA SER A 60 7.13 2.93 1.29
C SER A 60 8.36 3.83 1.38
N VAL A 61 8.94 4.00 2.57
CA VAL A 61 10.17 4.77 2.77
C VAL A 61 11.37 4.08 2.13
N TYR A 62 11.43 2.75 2.21
CA TYR A 62 12.47 1.97 1.54
C TYR A 62 12.39 2.12 0.01
N SER A 63 11.17 2.17 -0.55
CA SER A 63 10.94 2.44 -1.97
C SER A 63 11.47 3.83 -2.37
N ASP A 64 11.13 4.87 -1.58
CA ASP A 64 11.55 6.25 -1.81
C ASP A 64 13.07 6.47 -1.69
N THR A 65 13.71 5.77 -0.75
CA THR A 65 15.16 5.86 -0.51
C THR A 65 15.98 5.00 -1.47
N SER A 66 15.36 4.01 -2.12
CA SER A 66 16.08 3.17 -3.08
C SER A 66 16.19 3.87 -4.44
N GLY A 67 17.42 4.03 -4.93
CA GLY A 67 17.71 4.56 -6.28
C GLY A 67 17.24 3.67 -7.43
N TYR A 68 16.48 2.59 -7.16
CA TYR A 68 15.85 1.73 -8.15
C TYR A 68 14.45 2.22 -8.56
N PHE A 69 13.77 3.01 -7.71
CA PHE A 69 12.49 3.60 -8.04
C PHE A 69 12.68 4.99 -8.63
N HIS A 70 12.43 5.10 -9.93
CA HIS A 70 12.24 6.39 -10.57
C HIS A 70 10.75 6.66 -10.64
N TRP A 71 10.32 7.87 -10.28
CA TRP A 71 9.04 8.38 -10.74
C TRP A 71 9.08 8.29 -12.27
N SER A 72 8.28 7.38 -12.84
CA SER A 72 8.03 7.36 -14.26
C SER A 72 7.14 8.55 -14.56
N THR A 73 7.73 9.75 -14.68
CA THR A 73 7.16 10.77 -15.56
C THR A 73 7.09 10.04 -16.88
N LEU A 74 5.88 9.77 -17.38
CA LEU A 74 5.74 9.34 -18.75
C LEU A 74 6.53 10.35 -19.59
N LYS A 75 7.74 9.98 -20.01
CA LYS A 75 8.54 10.77 -20.97
C LYS A 75 7.95 10.54 -22.35
N GLY A 76 6.66 10.82 -22.45
CA GLY A 76 5.89 11.10 -23.63
C GLY A 76 5.56 12.58 -23.65
N SER A 77 6.56 13.45 -23.46
CA SER A 77 6.57 14.75 -24.15
C SER A 77 6.89 14.48 -25.64
N GLY A 78 6.08 13.63 -26.27
CA GLY A 78 5.88 13.68 -27.69
C GLY A 78 5.05 14.93 -27.89
N LYS A 79 5.71 16.00 -28.33
CA LYS A 79 5.08 17.21 -28.84
C LYS A 79 3.96 16.80 -29.81
N SER A 80 2.73 16.67 -29.34
CA SER A 80 1.57 16.77 -30.20
C SER A 80 1.40 18.27 -30.50
N SER A 81 2.27 18.75 -31.38
CA SER A 81 1.94 19.89 -32.24
C SER A 81 0.79 19.44 -33.16
N TRP A 82 -0.40 19.28 -32.58
CA TRP A 82 -1.64 19.19 -33.33
C TRP A 82 -1.86 20.59 -33.91
N GLY A 83 -1.38 20.78 -35.13
CA GLY A 83 -1.66 21.96 -35.94
C GLY A 83 -3.14 22.02 -36.24
N TRP A 84 -3.90 22.70 -35.38
CA TRP A 84 -5.17 23.30 -35.79
C TRP A 84 -4.86 24.66 -36.40
N GLY A 85 -5.35 24.81 -37.63
CA GLY A 85 -4.93 25.85 -38.55
C GLY A 85 -5.18 27.26 -38.05
N SER A 86 -4.15 28.09 -38.14
CA SER A 86 -4.31 29.53 -38.29
C SER A 86 -4.42 29.84 -39.78
N LYS A 87 -5.66 29.84 -40.29
CA LYS A 87 -6.03 30.67 -41.44
C LYS A 87 -6.29 32.10 -40.92
N THR A 88 -6.00 33.08 -41.79
CA THR A 88 -6.35 34.52 -41.70
C THR A 88 -5.57 35.34 -40.66
N GLN A 89 -5.02 36.52 -40.94
CA GLN A 89 -5.16 37.47 -42.06
C GLN A 89 -3.84 37.78 -42.77
#